data_AF-A0A8T4K5S3-F1
#
_entry.id   AF-A0A8T4K5S3-F1
#
_cell.length_a   1.000
_cell.length_b   1.000
_cell.length_c   1.000
_cell.angle_alpha   90.00
_cell.angle_beta   90.00
_cell.angle_gamma   90.00
#
_symmetry.space_group_name_H-M   'P 1'
#
loop_
_entity.id
_entity.type
_entity.pdbx_description
1 polymer ?
#
loop_
_entity_poly.entity_id
_entity_poly.type
_entity_poly.pdbx_seq_one_letter_code
_entity_poly.pdbx_strand_id
1 'polypeptide(L)'
;MSAKTKIIVLRMKEIIYTAIFIGLAILLILLFLFMFRPKEKEAQSAGAEAVSRYTPGLYSASIVLGSQNVNVEVAVDKDHINSIALVPLSDAVATMYPLMQPAMDSLAEQICASQSLEGIEYPANSQYTSMALMNAIETALKKAENDG
;
A
#
# COMPACT_ATOMS: atom_id res chain seq x y z
N MET A 1 54.83 41.80 -36.20
CA MET A 1 53.67 41.21 -35.49
C MET A 1 53.97 41.31 -34.00
N SER A 2 53.37 42.28 -33.29
CA SER A 2 53.71 42.56 -31.87
C SER A 2 52.89 41.65 -30.95
N ALA A 3 53.54 40.73 -30.25
CA ALA A 3 52.91 39.85 -29.27
C ALA A 3 52.78 40.59 -27.93
N LYS A 4 51.55 41.00 -27.61
CA LYS A 4 51.20 41.71 -26.38
C LYS A 4 50.94 40.68 -25.28
N THR A 5 51.96 40.31 -24.51
CA THR A 5 51.79 39.39 -23.37
C THR A 5 51.17 40.14 -22.20
N LYS A 6 49.91 39.85 -21.85
CA LYS A 6 49.26 40.37 -20.64
C LYS A 6 49.63 39.49 -19.45
N ILE A 7 50.47 40.02 -18.57
CA ILE A 7 50.80 39.36 -17.30
C ILE A 7 49.65 39.66 -16.33
N ILE A 8 48.91 38.62 -15.96
CA ILE A 8 47.77 38.71 -15.05
C ILE A 8 48.25 38.33 -13.65
N VAL A 9 48.25 39.30 -12.73
CA VAL A 9 48.62 39.09 -11.32
C VAL A 9 47.34 38.77 -10.54
N LEU A 10 47.06 37.48 -10.33
CA LEU A 10 45.93 37.03 -9.54
C LEU A 10 46.29 36.91 -8.06
N ARG A 11 45.41 37.38 -7.18
CA ARG A 11 45.54 37.15 -5.75
C ARG A 11 45.07 35.73 -5.44
N MET A 12 46.01 34.85 -5.05
CA MET A 12 45.73 33.44 -4.71
C MET A 12 44.53 33.25 -3.76
N LYS A 13 44.32 34.19 -2.84
CA LYS A 13 43.21 34.14 -1.87
C LYS A 13 41.84 34.12 -2.55
N GLU A 14 41.65 34.87 -3.63
CA GLU A 14 40.36 34.95 -4.35
C GLU A 14 40.12 33.70 -5.22
N ILE A 15 41.19 33.10 -5.75
CA ILE A 15 41.11 31.86 -6.53
C ILE A 15 40.62 30.71 -5.65
N ILE A 16 41.10 30.62 -4.40
CA ILE A 16 40.71 29.58 -3.46
C ILE A 16 39.20 29.64 -3.17
N TYR A 17 38.65 30.82 -2.88
CA TYR A 17 37.21 30.97 -2.64
C TYR A 17 36.38 30.63 -3.87
N THR A 18 36.85 31.02 -5.07
CA THR A 18 36.16 30.71 -6.33
C THR A 18 36.13 29.20 -6.59
N ALA A 19 37.23 28.50 -6.34
CA ALA A 19 37.32 27.04 -6.50
C ALA A 19 36.41 26.30 -5.51
N ILE A 20 36.38 26.73 -4.23
CA ILE A 20 35.50 26.16 -3.20
C ILE A 20 34.03 26.36 -3.57
N PHE A 21 33.67 27.56 -4.03
CA PHE A 21 32.29 27.88 -4.40
C PHE A 21 31.80 27.05 -5.59
N ILE A 22 32.64 26.86 -6.61
CA ILE A 22 32.33 25.99 -7.76
C ILE A 22 32.17 24.53 -7.31
N GLY A 23 33.06 24.02 -6.46
CA GLY A 23 32.95 22.67 -5.91
C GLY A 23 31.66 22.45 -5.12
N LEU A 24 31.30 23.42 -4.26
CA LEU A 24 30.04 23.39 -3.53
C LEU A 24 28.83 23.43 -4.45
N ALA A 25 28.84 24.26 -5.50
CA ALA A 25 27.74 24.34 -6.46
C ALA A 25 27.53 23.03 -7.21
N ILE A 26 28.60 22.37 -7.67
CA ILE A 26 28.52 21.07 -8.34
C ILE A 26 28.00 19.99 -7.38
N LEU A 27 28.48 19.97 -6.13
CA LEU A 27 28.00 19.04 -5.10
C LEU A 27 26.51 19.24 -4.81
N LEU A 28 26.05 20.49 -4.76
CA LEU A 28 24.64 20.84 -4.57
C LEU A 28 23.79 20.36 -5.76
N ILE A 29 24.26 20.55 -7.00
CA ILE A 29 23.58 20.07 -8.21
C ILE A 29 23.50 18.54 -8.23
N LEU A 30 24.57 17.83 -7.86
CA LEU A 30 24.55 16.36 -7.77
C LEU A 30 23.58 15.87 -6.69
N LEU A 31 23.53 16.56 -5.54
CA LEU A 31 22.56 16.27 -4.48
C LEU A 31 21.14 16.50 -4.97
N PHE A 32 20.89 17.63 -5.65
CA PHE A 32 19.60 17.90 -6.27
C PHE A 32 19.24 16.85 -7.31
N LEU A 33 20.14 16.46 -8.21
CA LEU A 33 19.87 15.38 -9.17
C LEU A 33 19.67 14.02 -8.49
N PHE A 34 20.30 13.76 -7.35
CA PHE A 34 20.08 12.54 -6.57
C PHE A 34 18.74 12.56 -5.81
N MET A 35 18.28 13.74 -5.37
CA MET A 35 17.03 13.92 -4.64
C MET A 35 15.81 14.08 -5.58
N PHE A 36 16.01 14.73 -6.72
CA PHE A 36 15.04 14.88 -7.83
C PHE A 36 15.13 13.76 -8.86
N ARG A 37 16.11 12.84 -8.73
CA ARG A 37 15.93 11.50 -9.27
C ARG A 37 14.64 11.01 -8.65
N PRO A 38 13.58 10.72 -9.44
CA PRO A 38 12.40 10.10 -8.90
C PRO A 38 12.92 8.89 -8.15
N LYS A 39 12.82 8.93 -6.81
CA LYS A 39 12.86 7.71 -6.05
C LYS A 39 11.67 6.98 -6.60
N GLU A 40 11.92 5.97 -7.43
CA GLU A 40 10.97 4.90 -7.66
C GLU A 40 10.74 4.29 -6.27
N LYS A 41 9.91 4.95 -5.47
CA LYS A 41 8.83 4.23 -4.81
C LYS A 41 8.00 3.75 -5.97
N GLU A 42 7.82 2.44 -6.06
CA GLU A 42 7.02 1.75 -7.05
C GLU A 42 5.62 2.37 -7.14
N ALA A 43 5.51 3.50 -7.83
CA ALA A 43 4.29 4.00 -8.42
C ALA A 43 4.30 3.38 -9.81
N GLN A 44 3.93 2.10 -9.87
CA GLN A 44 3.68 1.43 -11.13
C GLN A 44 2.57 2.17 -11.89
N SER A 45 3.04 2.87 -12.92
CA SER A 45 2.45 2.97 -14.26
C SER A 45 1.13 3.70 -14.40
N ALA A 46 1.23 4.88 -15.01
CA ALA A 46 0.20 5.39 -15.90
C ALA A 46 0.11 4.50 -17.17
N GLY A 47 -1.10 4.16 -17.58
CA GLY A 47 -1.43 3.85 -18.98
C GLY A 47 -1.15 2.43 -19.46
N ALA A 48 -1.94 1.47 -19.01
CA ALA A 48 -2.43 0.37 -19.83
C ALA A 48 -3.69 -0.17 -19.16
N GLU A 49 -4.76 -0.36 -19.93
CA GLU A 49 -5.94 -1.12 -19.53
C GLU A 49 -5.56 -2.60 -19.34
N ALA A 50 -4.68 -2.89 -18.38
CA ALA A 50 -4.81 -4.12 -17.64
C ALA A 50 -6.10 -3.92 -16.85
N VAL A 51 -7.07 -4.80 -17.04
CA VAL A 51 -8.24 -4.86 -16.16
C VAL A 51 -7.70 -5.20 -14.78
N SER A 52 -7.29 -4.17 -14.01
CA SER A 52 -6.86 -4.30 -12.64
C SER A 52 -8.05 -4.89 -11.91
N ARG A 53 -7.86 -6.09 -11.35
CA ARG A 53 -8.96 -6.85 -10.77
C ARG A 53 -9.62 -6.06 -9.64
N TYR A 54 -8.84 -5.30 -8.90
CA TYR A 54 -9.32 -4.45 -7.81
C TYR A 54 -8.75 -3.03 -7.92
N THR A 55 -9.48 -2.05 -7.40
CA THR A 55 -8.95 -0.73 -7.08
C THR A 55 -8.21 -0.82 -5.74
N PRO A 56 -6.91 -0.43 -5.66
CA PRO A 56 -6.15 -0.52 -4.41
C PRO A 56 -6.78 0.32 -3.31
N GLY A 57 -7.01 -0.29 -2.14
CA GLY A 57 -7.70 0.40 -1.07
C GLY A 57 -8.12 -0.52 0.08
N LEU A 58 -8.80 0.11 1.04
CA LEU A 58 -9.35 -0.55 2.21
C LEU A 58 -10.87 -0.57 2.11
N TYR A 59 -11.43 -1.76 1.98
CA TYR A 59 -12.86 -1.95 1.77
C TYR A 59 -13.49 -2.61 2.98
N SER A 60 -14.66 -2.13 3.40
CA SER A 60 -15.36 -2.69 4.55
C SER A 60 -16.81 -3.07 4.25
N ALA A 61 -17.26 -4.13 4.92
CA ALA A 61 -18.64 -4.61 4.89
C ALA A 61 -19.12 -4.89 6.32
N SER A 62 -20.27 -4.34 6.69
CA SER A 62 -20.83 -4.48 8.05
C SER A 62 -21.65 -5.76 8.19
N ILE A 63 -21.49 -6.44 9.32
CA ILE A 63 -22.29 -7.57 9.76
C ILE A 63 -23.00 -7.17 11.05
N VAL A 64 -24.32 -7.36 11.09
CA VAL A 64 -25.16 -7.02 12.26
C VAL A 64 -25.32 -8.26 13.13
N LEU A 65 -24.80 -8.21 14.35
CA LEU A 65 -24.90 -9.28 15.35
C LEU A 65 -25.72 -8.79 16.55
N GLY A 66 -27.01 -9.09 16.53
CA GLY A 66 -27.95 -8.62 17.54
C GLY A 66 -28.01 -7.10 17.55
N SER A 67 -27.46 -6.47 18.60
CA SER A 67 -27.39 -5.01 18.75
C SER A 67 -26.00 -4.41 18.47
N GLN A 68 -25.04 -5.21 18.00
CA GLN A 68 -23.67 -4.79 17.69
C GLN A 68 -23.43 -4.85 16.18
N ASN A 69 -22.61 -3.93 15.66
CA ASN A 69 -22.13 -3.97 14.27
C ASN A 69 -20.64 -4.30 14.28
N VAL A 70 -20.25 -5.27 13.47
CA VAL A 70 -18.86 -5.67 13.25
C VAL A 70 -18.57 -5.52 11.78
N ASN A 71 -17.52 -4.79 11.40
CA ASN A 71 -17.13 -4.72 10.00
C ASN A 71 -16.11 -5.80 9.70
N VAL A 72 -16.20 -6.36 8.50
CA VAL A 72 -15.12 -7.08 7.84
C VAL A 72 -14.39 -6.08 6.98
N GLU A 73 -13.11 -5.94 7.23
CA GLU A 73 -12.20 -5.05 6.51
C GLU A 73 -11.28 -5.89 5.63
N VAL A 74 -11.20 -5.53 4.35
CA VAL A 74 -10.41 -6.21 3.34
C VAL A 74 -9.48 -5.18 2.70
N ALA A 75 -8.17 -5.39 2.87
CA ALA A 75 -7.15 -4.59 2.21
C ALA A 75 -6.76 -5.29 0.90
N VAL A 76 -6.81 -4.55 -0.20
CA VAL A 76 -6.49 -5.06 -1.54
C VAL A 76 -5.52 -4.14 -2.25
N ASP A 77 -4.67 -4.75 -3.07
CA ASP A 77 -3.90 -4.11 -4.12
C ASP A 77 -4.56 -4.36 -5.48
N LYS A 78 -3.93 -3.91 -6.58
CA LYS A 78 -4.48 -4.01 -7.94
C LYS A 78 -4.91 -5.42 -8.34
N ASP A 79 -4.17 -6.42 -7.84
CA ASP A 79 -4.31 -7.82 -8.26
C ASP A 79 -4.39 -8.81 -7.08
N HIS A 80 -4.20 -8.34 -5.84
CA HIS A 80 -4.05 -9.24 -4.68
C HIS A 80 -4.84 -8.76 -3.46
N ILE A 81 -5.33 -9.72 -2.67
CA ILE A 81 -5.89 -9.51 -1.34
C ILE A 81 -4.74 -9.60 -0.34
N ASN A 82 -4.51 -8.52 0.40
CA ASN A 82 -3.42 -8.40 1.37
C ASN A 82 -3.79 -8.89 2.76
N SER A 83 -4.98 -8.53 3.23
CA SER A 83 -5.43 -8.90 4.56
C SER A 83 -6.94 -8.80 4.69
N ILE A 84 -7.51 -9.66 5.52
CA ILE A 84 -8.92 -9.64 5.91
C ILE A 84 -8.97 -9.64 7.44
N ALA A 85 -9.72 -8.71 8.03
CA ALA A 85 -9.82 -8.56 9.48
C ALA A 85 -11.23 -8.16 9.94
N LEU A 86 -11.52 -8.40 11.22
CA LEU A 86 -12.76 -7.96 11.88
C LEU A 86 -12.49 -6.68 12.66
N VAL A 87 -13.23 -5.61 12.36
CA VAL A 87 -13.06 -4.29 12.96
C VAL A 87 -14.41 -3.61 13.23
N PRO A 88 -14.72 -3.17 14.46
CA PRO A 88 -14.06 -3.52 15.72
C PRO A 88 -14.56 -4.89 16.23
N LEU A 89 -13.66 -5.71 16.76
CA LEU A 89 -14.05 -6.82 17.63
C LEU A 89 -14.06 -6.31 19.09
N SER A 90 -15.24 -6.04 19.64
CA SER A 90 -15.36 -5.68 21.06
C SER A 90 -15.26 -6.93 21.95
N ASP A 91 -14.80 -6.79 23.19
CA ASP A 91 -14.72 -7.90 24.16
C ASP A 91 -16.07 -8.61 24.36
N ALA A 92 -17.17 -7.86 24.29
CA ALA A 92 -18.52 -8.40 24.36
C ALA A 92 -18.87 -9.28 23.15
N VAL A 93 -18.45 -8.90 21.94
CA VAL A 93 -18.64 -9.72 20.74
C VAL A 93 -17.73 -10.94 20.77
N ALA A 94 -16.48 -10.80 21.19
CA ALA A 94 -15.55 -11.92 21.32
C ALA A 94 -16.05 -12.98 22.31
N THR A 95 -16.70 -12.56 23.40
CA THR A 95 -17.26 -13.48 24.40
C THR A 95 -18.60 -14.09 23.99
N MET A 96 -19.49 -13.32 23.35
CA MET A 96 -20.82 -13.81 22.91
C MET A 96 -20.75 -14.61 21.61
N TYR A 97 -19.78 -14.32 20.74
CA TYR A 97 -19.58 -14.93 19.43
C TYR A 97 -18.15 -15.46 19.28
N PRO A 98 -17.73 -16.43 20.11
CA PRO A 98 -16.34 -16.88 20.19
C PRO A 98 -15.82 -17.53 18.90
N LEU A 99 -16.72 -17.98 18.01
CA LEU A 99 -16.36 -18.60 16.75
C LEU A 99 -16.05 -17.60 15.63
N MET A 100 -16.36 -16.32 15.80
CA MET A 100 -16.15 -15.33 14.73
C MET A 100 -14.68 -15.10 14.41
N GLN A 101 -13.87 -14.84 15.42
CA GLN A 101 -12.44 -14.60 15.24
C GLN A 101 -11.72 -15.81 14.61
N PRO A 102 -11.84 -17.05 15.16
CA PRO A 102 -11.17 -18.20 14.57
C PRO A 102 -11.71 -18.56 13.18
N ALA A 103 -13.00 -18.34 12.90
CA ALA A 103 -13.53 -18.51 11.56
C ALA A 103 -12.96 -17.47 10.59
N MET A 104 -12.87 -16.20 10.99
CA MET A 104 -12.27 -15.15 10.16
C MET A 104 -10.80 -15.44 9.88
N ASP A 105 -10.02 -15.80 10.89
CA ASP A 105 -8.59 -16.06 10.73
C ASP A 105 -8.35 -17.23 9.75
N SER A 106 -9.13 -18.31 9.87
CA SER A 106 -9.09 -19.45 8.94
C SER A 106 -9.50 -19.07 7.52
N LEU A 107 -10.53 -18.24 7.36
CA LEU A 107 -10.97 -17.76 6.04
C LEU A 107 -9.92 -16.82 5.44
N ALA A 108 -9.37 -15.90 6.22
CA ALA A 108 -8.35 -14.95 5.80
C ALA A 108 -7.10 -15.67 5.32
N GLU A 109 -6.63 -16.68 6.05
CA GLU A 109 -5.47 -17.48 5.64
C GLU A 109 -5.71 -18.21 4.31
N GLN A 110 -6.85 -18.88 4.17
CA GLN A 110 -7.19 -19.60 2.93
C GLN A 110 -7.35 -18.63 1.74
N ILE A 111 -8.07 -17.52 1.91
CA ILE A 111 -8.34 -16.55 0.84
C ILE A 111 -7.06 -15.81 0.45
N CYS A 112 -6.21 -15.44 1.41
CA CYS A 112 -4.93 -14.80 1.11
C CYS A 112 -3.96 -15.79 0.43
N ALA A 113 -4.05 -17.08 0.71
CA ALA A 113 -3.23 -18.10 0.05
C ALA A 113 -3.74 -18.47 -1.36
N SER A 114 -5.06 -18.64 -1.53
CA SER A 114 -5.68 -19.03 -2.79
C SER A 114 -5.94 -17.86 -3.74
N GLN A 115 -6.00 -16.63 -3.20
CA GLN A 115 -6.44 -15.42 -3.90
C GLN A 115 -7.82 -15.57 -4.56
N SER A 116 -8.67 -16.44 -4.01
CA SER A 116 -9.99 -16.81 -4.52
C SER A 116 -10.96 -17.10 -3.38
N LEU A 117 -12.24 -16.88 -3.63
CA LEU A 117 -13.33 -17.25 -2.72
C LEU A 117 -13.89 -18.65 -3.02
N GLU A 118 -13.42 -19.31 -4.07
CA GLU A 118 -13.82 -20.67 -4.44
C GLU A 118 -13.01 -21.73 -3.69
N GLY A 119 -13.65 -22.86 -3.36
CA GLY A 119 -12.97 -24.00 -2.74
C GLY A 119 -12.55 -23.80 -1.27
N ILE A 120 -13.09 -22.79 -0.60
CA ILE A 120 -12.83 -22.52 0.82
C ILE A 120 -13.53 -23.56 1.69
N GLU A 121 -12.77 -24.24 2.54
CA GLU A 121 -13.31 -25.23 3.48
C GLU A 121 -13.51 -24.61 4.86
N TYR A 122 -14.67 -24.85 5.46
CA TYR A 122 -14.97 -24.44 6.83
C TYR A 122 -15.69 -25.56 7.59
N PRO A 123 -15.41 -25.72 8.89
CA PRO A 123 -15.96 -26.81 9.68
C PRO A 123 -17.47 -26.60 9.92
N ALA A 124 -18.24 -27.69 9.90
CA ALA A 124 -19.71 -27.67 9.95
C ALA A 124 -20.28 -26.95 11.18
N ASN A 125 -19.57 -26.98 12.31
CA ASN A 125 -19.94 -26.27 13.54
C ASN A 125 -19.86 -24.73 13.43
N SER A 126 -19.19 -24.20 12.41
CA SER A 126 -19.03 -22.77 12.15
C SER A 126 -19.65 -22.33 10.81
N GLN A 127 -20.40 -23.22 10.15
CA GLN A 127 -20.91 -23.01 8.79
C GLN A 127 -21.68 -21.70 8.65
N TYR A 128 -22.60 -21.41 9.57
CA TYR A 128 -23.41 -20.19 9.52
C TYR A 128 -22.57 -18.91 9.72
N THR A 129 -21.60 -18.96 10.64
CA THR A 129 -20.67 -17.85 10.87
C THR A 129 -19.79 -17.63 9.65
N SER A 130 -19.18 -18.70 9.12
CA SER A 130 -18.32 -18.65 7.95
C SER A 130 -19.05 -18.15 6.71
N MET A 131 -20.31 -18.55 6.53
CA MET A 131 -21.16 -18.06 5.44
C MET A 131 -21.47 -16.56 5.60
N ALA A 132 -21.77 -16.08 6.80
CA ALA A 132 -21.98 -14.64 7.03
C ALA A 132 -20.71 -13.81 6.77
N LEU A 133 -19.55 -14.31 7.23
CA LEU A 133 -18.25 -13.69 6.97
C LEU A 133 -17.92 -13.69 5.48
N MET A 134 -18.14 -14.81 4.78
CA MET A 134 -17.88 -14.93 3.34
C MET A 134 -18.71 -13.93 2.53
N ASN A 135 -20.00 -13.78 2.84
CA ASN A 135 -20.85 -12.78 2.18
C ASN A 135 -20.35 -11.35 2.40
N ALA A 136 -19.83 -11.04 3.59
CA ALA A 136 -19.26 -9.74 3.89
C ALA A 136 -17.95 -9.50 3.13
N ILE A 137 -17.06 -10.51 3.07
CA ILE A 137 -15.82 -10.46 2.28
C ILE A 137 -16.14 -10.27 0.79
N GLU A 138 -17.07 -11.05 0.24
CA GLU A 138 -17.52 -10.92 -1.15
C GLU A 138 -18.06 -9.52 -1.43
N THR A 139 -18.84 -8.96 -0.51
CA THR A 139 -19.38 -7.59 -0.64
C THR A 139 -18.25 -6.55 -0.62
N ALA A 140 -17.26 -6.70 0.25
CA ALA A 140 -16.10 -5.81 0.30
C ALA A 140 -15.25 -5.91 -0.98
N LEU A 141 -15.02 -7.12 -1.50
CA LEU A 141 -14.29 -7.34 -2.74
C LEU A 141 -15.05 -6.80 -3.95
N LYS A 142 -16.36 -7.00 -4.05
CA LYS A 142 -17.17 -6.38 -5.12
C LYS A 142 -17.11 -4.86 -5.12
N LYS A 143 -17.02 -4.23 -3.94
CA LYS A 143 -16.78 -2.77 -3.88
C LYS A 143 -15.41 -2.44 -4.47
N ALA A 144 -14.38 -3.22 -4.15
CA ALA A 144 -13.06 -3.04 -4.73
C ALA A 144 -13.00 -3.24 -6.25
N GLU A 145 -13.77 -4.17 -6.80
CA GLU A 145 -13.88 -4.38 -8.25
C GLU A 145 -14.63 -3.23 -8.95
N ASN A 146 -15.65 -2.67 -8.29
CA ASN A 146 -16.54 -1.66 -8.87
C ASN A 146 -16.14 -0.20 -8.60
N ASP A 147 -15.17 0.07 -7.72
CA ASP A 147 -14.66 1.43 -7.43
C ASP A 147 -13.62 1.92 -8.46
N GLY A 148 -13.40 1.16 -9.56
CA GLY A 148 -12.45 1.45 -10.64
C GLY A 148 -13.03 2.20 -11.83
#